data_AF-W7Q548-F1
#
_entry.id   AF-W7Q548-F1
#
_cell.length_a   1.000
_cell.length_b   1.000
_cell.length_c   1.000
_cell.angle_alpha   90.00
_cell.angle_beta   90.00
_cell.angle_gamma   90.00
#
_symmetry.space_group_name_H-M   'P 1'
#
loop_
_entity.id
_entity.type
_entity.pdbx_description
1 polymer ?
#
loop_
_entity_poly.entity_id
_entity_poly.type
_entity_poly.pdbx_seq_one_letter_code
_entity_poly.pdbx_strand_id
1 'polypeptide(L)'
;MTVEASALETRFLDFHAEGRGRLAARLVEAANGPAAELQLELEQARLTQGENTPPLLVAPSLNLTAEIDTLTREHAARSAILRLTWPEAAVPDVAVLGRHLPDSSPLRLLGGSAASQGQLTFDASGIRGEVTLTGQDIRTGLLDTEVLGTLSLELLLPHASLDGSLLDLSGSRFTLEMDDADEAQRLTTRLLARQARFTHPFGGDGQVPRTQLVLDGSVDRLGFLDRLLPRAHGLTLRGAGQLQADLDLIGHEPSPAAR
;
A
#
# COMPACT_ATOMS: atom_id res chain seq x y z
N MET A 1 -30.04 -10.22 12.91
CA MET A 1 -29.48 -11.59 13.00
C MET A 1 -28.03 -11.47 13.39
N THR A 2 -27.55 -12.31 14.31
CA THR A 2 -26.13 -12.36 14.69
C THR A 2 -25.65 -13.80 14.56
N VAL A 3 -24.47 -13.98 14.00
CA VAL A 3 -23.77 -15.26 13.85
C VAL A 3 -22.40 -15.11 14.50
N GLU A 4 -22.04 -16.07 15.34
CA GLU A 4 -20.73 -16.14 15.99
C GLU A 4 -20.05 -17.45 15.60
N ALA A 5 -18.78 -17.37 15.24
CA ALA A 5 -17.99 -18.53 14.83
C ALA A 5 -16.57 -18.45 15.40
N SER A 6 -16.08 -19.56 15.93
CA SER A 6 -14.71 -19.69 16.41
C SER A 6 -13.66 -19.60 15.30
N ALA A 7 -14.07 -19.86 14.06
CA ALA A 7 -13.30 -19.64 12.85
C ALA A 7 -14.27 -19.14 11.78
N LEU A 8 -14.02 -17.93 11.28
CA LEU A 8 -14.73 -17.35 10.17
C LEU A 8 -13.72 -16.97 9.09
N GLU A 9 -14.10 -17.26 7.86
CA GLU A 9 -13.32 -17.01 6.66
C GLU A 9 -14.11 -16.09 5.73
N THR A 10 -13.42 -15.12 5.16
CA THR A 10 -13.96 -14.17 4.19
C THR A 10 -12.97 -14.03 3.04
N ARG A 11 -13.48 -13.92 1.82
CA ARG A 11 -12.70 -13.69 0.61
C ARG A 11 -13.21 -12.45 -0.10
N PHE A 12 -12.30 -11.61 -0.55
CA PHE A 12 -12.59 -10.46 -1.38
C PHE A 12 -11.46 -10.26 -2.39
N LEU A 13 -11.78 -10.35 -3.68
CA LEU A 13 -10.77 -10.44 -4.75
C LEU A 13 -9.79 -11.60 -4.44
N ASP A 14 -8.49 -11.34 -4.49
CA ASP A 14 -7.44 -12.32 -4.16
C ASP A 14 -7.08 -12.34 -2.66
N PHE A 15 -7.75 -11.52 -1.84
CA PHE A 15 -7.48 -11.42 -0.42
C PHE A 15 -8.37 -12.37 0.37
N HIS A 16 -7.75 -13.04 1.33
CA HIS A 16 -8.40 -13.96 2.23
C HIS A 16 -8.14 -13.54 3.66
N ALA A 17 -9.22 -13.33 4.41
CA ALA A 17 -9.18 -13.00 5.83
C ALA A 17 -9.77 -14.13 6.65
N GLU A 18 -9.05 -14.56 7.69
CA GLU A 18 -9.49 -15.58 8.64
C GLU A 18 -9.33 -15.07 10.08
N GLY A 19 -10.20 -15.49 10.99
CA GLY A 19 -10.11 -15.14 12.42
C GLY A 19 -11.30 -15.66 13.22
N ARG A 20 -11.37 -15.28 14.51
CA ARG A 20 -12.60 -15.50 15.30
C ARG A 20 -13.61 -14.44 14.90
N GLY A 21 -14.74 -14.87 14.37
CA GLY A 21 -15.65 -13.97 13.68
C GLY A 21 -16.98 -13.75 14.40
N ARG A 22 -17.42 -12.50 14.42
CA ARG A 22 -18.79 -12.12 14.75
C ARG A 22 -19.38 -11.35 13.58
N LEU A 23 -20.48 -11.87 13.01
CA LEU A 23 -21.24 -11.22 11.96
C LEU A 23 -22.60 -10.79 12.51
N ALA A 24 -22.87 -9.49 12.48
CA ALA A 24 -24.19 -8.93 12.73
C ALA A 24 -24.78 -8.42 11.41
N ALA A 25 -26.04 -8.77 11.16
CA ALA A 25 -26.79 -8.34 9.99
C ALA A 25 -28.14 -7.77 10.43
N ARG A 26 -28.48 -6.57 9.95
CA ARG A 26 -29.75 -5.90 10.21
C ARG A 26 -30.40 -5.50 8.89
N LEU A 27 -31.68 -5.83 8.76
CA LEU A 27 -32.53 -5.30 7.70
C LEU A 27 -33.17 -4.01 8.21
N VAL A 28 -33.13 -2.95 7.40
CA VAL A 28 -33.69 -1.64 7.71
C VAL A 28 -34.62 -1.21 6.59
N GLU A 29 -35.73 -0.55 6.94
CA GLU A 29 -36.63 0.08 5.96
C GLU A 29 -36.05 1.45 5.59
N ALA A 30 -35.68 1.64 4.32
CA ALA A 30 -35.16 2.89 3.80
C ALA A 30 -36.14 3.52 2.79
N ALA A 31 -35.91 4.79 2.44
CA ALA A 31 -36.77 5.53 1.51
C ALA A 31 -36.91 4.85 0.13
N ASN A 32 -35.92 4.07 -0.28
CA ASN A 32 -35.85 3.38 -1.57
C ASN A 32 -36.16 1.87 -1.48
N GLY A 33 -36.81 1.44 -0.38
CA GLY A 33 -37.14 0.05 -0.11
C GLY A 33 -36.23 -0.59 0.97
N PRO A 34 -36.21 -1.93 1.06
CA PRO A 34 -35.43 -2.62 2.07
C PRO A 34 -33.92 -2.42 1.84
N ALA A 35 -33.22 -2.05 2.91
CA ALA A 35 -31.79 -1.84 2.99
C ALA A 35 -31.17 -2.76 4.04
N ALA A 36 -29.85 -2.92 4.02
CA ALA A 36 -29.14 -3.78 4.96
C ALA A 36 -27.88 -3.14 5.54
N GLU A 37 -27.66 -3.38 6.82
CA GLU A 37 -26.42 -3.08 7.53
C GLU A 37 -25.76 -4.42 7.90
N LEU A 38 -24.49 -4.58 7.54
CA LEU A 38 -23.67 -5.73 7.90
C LEU A 38 -22.46 -5.23 8.69
N GLN A 39 -22.15 -5.91 9.78
CA GLN A 39 -20.93 -5.69 10.55
C GLN A 39 -20.27 -7.03 10.79
N LEU A 40 -19.06 -7.17 10.27
CA LEU A 40 -18.17 -8.28 10.49
C LEU A 40 -16.98 -7.81 11.32
N GLU A 41 -16.77 -8.48 12.44
CA GLU A 41 -15.61 -8.30 13.31
C GLU A 41 -14.82 -9.60 13.33
N LEU A 42 -13.54 -9.55 12.96
CA LEU A 42 -12.61 -10.66 13.08
C LEU A 42 -11.56 -10.33 14.15
N GLU A 43 -11.53 -11.12 15.22
CA GLU A 43 -10.46 -11.09 16.21
C GLU A 43 -9.32 -12.03 15.81
N GLN A 44 -8.08 -11.67 16.16
CA GLN A 44 -6.88 -12.43 15.83
C GLN A 44 -6.82 -12.73 14.32
N ALA A 45 -7.21 -11.73 13.53
CA ALA A 45 -7.36 -11.85 12.10
C ALA A 45 -6.01 -12.05 11.41
N ARG A 46 -5.99 -12.87 10.37
CA ARG A 46 -4.88 -12.98 9.43
C ARG A 46 -5.41 -12.64 8.04
N LEU A 47 -4.68 -11.80 7.33
CA LEU A 47 -4.93 -11.51 5.93
C LEU A 47 -3.82 -12.14 5.09
N THR A 48 -4.19 -12.92 4.11
CA THR A 48 -3.29 -13.47 3.09
C THR A 48 -3.73 -12.97 1.71
N GLN A 49 -2.86 -13.14 0.72
CA GLN A 49 -3.20 -12.90 -0.68
C GLN A 49 -2.87 -14.16 -1.48
N GLY A 50 -3.90 -14.83 -1.99
CA GLY A 50 -3.81 -16.18 -2.55
C GLY A 50 -3.72 -17.28 -1.48
N GLU A 51 -3.84 -18.53 -1.92
CA GLU A 51 -3.76 -19.69 -1.02
C GLU A 51 -2.32 -20.01 -0.62
N ASN A 52 -2.12 -20.45 0.63
CA ASN A 52 -0.82 -20.89 1.18
C ASN A 52 0.30 -19.84 1.11
N THR A 53 -0.03 -18.55 1.07
CA THR A 53 0.97 -17.48 1.13
C THR A 53 1.23 -17.04 2.58
N PRO A 54 2.44 -16.55 2.89
CA PRO A 54 2.70 -15.89 4.15
C PRO A 54 1.69 -14.75 4.39
N PRO A 55 1.26 -14.52 5.64
CA PRO A 55 0.31 -13.46 5.94
C PRO A 55 0.86 -12.09 5.56
N LEU A 56 0.06 -11.30 4.85
CA LEU A 56 0.32 -9.89 4.60
C LEU A 56 0.24 -9.09 5.89
N LEU A 57 -0.80 -9.35 6.69
CA LEU A 57 -0.96 -8.75 8.01
C LEU A 57 -1.63 -9.72 8.99
N VAL A 58 -1.31 -9.53 10.26
CA VAL A 58 -1.96 -10.16 11.42
C VAL A 58 -2.47 -9.06 12.33
N ALA A 59 -3.76 -9.03 12.59
CA ALA A 59 -4.42 -7.96 13.34
C ALA A 59 -5.13 -8.50 14.59
N PRO A 60 -5.03 -7.85 15.75
CA PRO A 60 -5.89 -8.16 16.89
C PRO A 60 -7.37 -8.02 16.55
N SER A 61 -7.72 -7.03 15.72
CA SER A 61 -9.08 -6.77 15.26
C SER A 61 -9.08 -6.26 13.81
N LEU A 62 -9.90 -6.88 12.96
CA LEU A 62 -10.23 -6.43 11.61
C LEU A 62 -11.75 -6.25 11.52
N ASN A 63 -12.19 -5.04 11.16
CA ASN A 63 -13.61 -4.70 11.11
C ASN A 63 -14.02 -4.40 9.68
N LEU A 64 -15.09 -5.03 9.22
CA LEU A 64 -15.72 -4.76 7.93
C LEU A 64 -17.17 -4.37 8.18
N THR A 65 -17.55 -3.18 7.75
CA THR A 65 -18.96 -2.74 7.73
C THR A 65 -19.43 -2.66 6.28
N ALA A 66 -20.69 -3.01 6.03
CA ALA A 66 -21.33 -2.83 4.76
C ALA A 66 -22.68 -2.13 4.97
N GLU A 67 -22.91 -1.06 4.23
CA GLU A 67 -24.20 -0.38 4.11
C GLU A 67 -24.72 -0.63 2.70
N ILE A 68 -25.94 -1.16 2.59
CA ILE A 68 -26.59 -1.47 1.32
C ILE A 68 -27.92 -0.73 1.27
N ASP A 69 -27.98 0.35 0.49
CA ASP A 69 -29.14 1.25 0.47
C ASP A 69 -30.39 0.63 -0.18
N THR A 70 -30.23 -0.42 -0.99
CA THR A 70 -31.34 -1.15 -1.60
C THR A 70 -30.99 -2.61 -1.86
N LEU A 71 -31.86 -3.53 -1.45
CA LEU A 71 -31.72 -4.96 -1.71
C LEU A 71 -32.36 -5.41 -3.03
N THR A 72 -32.68 -4.47 -3.93
CA THR A 72 -33.15 -4.84 -5.27
C THR A 72 -32.03 -5.54 -6.05
N ARG A 73 -32.35 -6.65 -6.72
CA ARG A 73 -31.37 -7.51 -7.41
C ARG A 73 -30.44 -6.74 -8.37
N GLU A 74 -30.95 -5.71 -9.02
CA GLU A 74 -30.19 -4.90 -9.99
C GLU A 74 -29.24 -3.89 -9.34
N HIS A 75 -29.49 -3.46 -8.10
CA HIS A 75 -28.79 -2.34 -7.47
C HIS A 75 -28.05 -2.69 -6.19
N ALA A 76 -28.26 -3.88 -5.60
CA ALA A 76 -27.66 -4.26 -4.32
C ALA A 76 -26.12 -4.13 -4.32
N ALA A 77 -25.44 -4.61 -5.37
CA ALA A 77 -23.99 -4.49 -5.45
C ALA A 77 -23.50 -3.05 -5.70
N ARG A 78 -24.28 -2.25 -6.44
CA ARG A 78 -23.93 -0.86 -6.79
C ARG A 78 -24.23 0.14 -5.67
N SER A 79 -25.11 -0.22 -4.76
CA SER A 79 -25.48 0.57 -3.58
C SER A 79 -24.72 0.16 -2.32
N ALA A 80 -23.84 -0.84 -2.42
CA ALA A 80 -23.03 -1.29 -1.30
C ALA A 80 -21.86 -0.33 -1.07
N ILE A 81 -21.76 0.20 0.14
CA ILE A 81 -20.58 0.89 0.66
C ILE A 81 -19.95 -0.02 1.70
N LEU A 82 -18.73 -0.49 1.44
CA LEU A 82 -17.95 -1.31 2.35
C LEU A 82 -16.89 -0.44 3.02
N ARG A 83 -16.71 -0.57 4.33
CA ARG A 83 -15.60 0.05 5.06
C ARG A 83 -14.84 -1.00 5.84
N LEU A 84 -13.58 -1.16 5.48
CA LEU A 84 -12.61 -2.02 6.14
C LEU A 84 -11.72 -1.16 7.05
N THR A 85 -11.55 -1.55 8.30
CA THR A 85 -10.64 -0.89 9.24
C THR A 85 -9.83 -1.90 10.03
N TRP A 86 -8.55 -1.59 10.21
CA TRP A 86 -7.66 -2.27 11.14
C TRP A 86 -6.93 -1.20 11.95
N PRO A 87 -7.29 -1.00 13.23
CA PRO A 87 -6.64 0.00 14.08
C PRO A 87 -5.19 -0.34 14.40
N GLU A 88 -4.87 -1.63 14.40
CA GLU A 88 -3.54 -2.15 14.67
C GLU A 88 -3.38 -3.49 13.96
N ALA A 89 -2.25 -3.67 13.28
CA ALA A 89 -1.85 -4.90 12.66
C ALA A 89 -0.32 -4.99 12.62
N ALA A 90 0.20 -6.21 12.60
CA ALA A 90 1.60 -6.49 12.31
C ALA A 90 1.71 -7.04 10.89
N VAL A 91 2.68 -6.53 10.12
CA VAL A 91 3.21 -7.16 8.91
C VAL A 91 4.41 -7.99 9.37
N PRO A 92 4.30 -9.33 9.46
CA PRO A 92 5.33 -10.15 10.09
C PRO A 92 6.65 -10.16 9.30
N ASP A 93 6.55 -10.07 7.98
CA ASP A 93 7.68 -9.96 7.08
C ASP A 93 7.35 -8.96 5.96
N VAL A 94 8.00 -7.81 5.94
CA VAL A 94 7.76 -6.77 4.91
C VAL A 94 8.19 -7.21 3.50
N ALA A 95 8.97 -8.28 3.34
CA ALA A 95 9.32 -8.83 2.04
C ALA A 95 8.08 -9.24 1.23
N VAL A 96 6.98 -9.60 1.90
CA VAL A 96 5.70 -9.94 1.24
C VAL A 96 5.13 -8.78 0.42
N LEU A 97 5.45 -7.54 0.81
CA LEU A 97 5.00 -6.33 0.14
C LEU A 97 5.80 -6.02 -1.13
N GLY A 98 6.94 -6.68 -1.34
CA GLY A 98 7.79 -6.48 -2.52
C GLY A 98 7.06 -6.72 -3.84
N ARG A 99 6.05 -7.60 -3.86
CA ARG A 99 5.18 -7.87 -5.03
C ARG A 99 4.37 -6.65 -5.49
N HIS A 100 4.23 -5.63 -4.65
CA HIS A 100 3.49 -4.40 -4.95
C HIS A 100 4.42 -3.26 -5.38
N LEU A 101 5.74 -3.48 -5.36
CA LEU A 101 6.70 -2.56 -5.92
C LEU A 101 6.88 -2.86 -7.42
N PRO A 102 7.07 -1.84 -8.27
CA PRO A 102 7.45 -2.06 -9.65
C PRO A 102 8.74 -2.87 -9.75
N ASP A 103 8.85 -3.77 -10.73
CA ASP A 103 10.06 -4.58 -10.96
C ASP A 103 11.33 -3.73 -11.18
N SER A 104 11.16 -2.51 -11.72
CA SER A 104 12.23 -1.54 -11.94
C SER A 104 12.59 -0.71 -10.69
N SER A 105 12.00 -1.01 -9.52
CA SER A 105 12.27 -0.28 -8.29
C SER A 105 13.73 -0.46 -7.85
N PRO A 106 14.48 0.64 -7.57
CA PRO A 106 15.82 0.54 -7.01
C PRO A 106 15.84 0.04 -5.55
N LEU A 107 14.66 0.03 -4.90
CA LEU A 107 14.43 -0.45 -3.55
C LEU A 107 13.77 -1.84 -3.60
N ARG A 108 14.38 -2.82 -2.93
CA ARG A 108 13.81 -4.14 -2.68
C ARG A 108 13.62 -4.35 -1.18
N LEU A 109 12.45 -4.82 -0.77
CA LEU A 109 12.19 -5.23 0.62
C LEU A 109 12.65 -6.68 0.79
N LEU A 110 13.67 -6.91 1.61
CA LEU A 110 14.28 -8.23 1.80
C LEU A 110 13.79 -8.91 3.09
N GLY A 111 13.34 -8.13 4.07
CA GLY A 111 12.66 -8.61 5.27
C GLY A 111 12.61 -7.57 6.39
N GLY A 112 12.15 -8.00 7.56
CA GLY A 112 11.91 -7.16 8.73
C GLY A 112 10.42 -7.10 9.06
N SER A 113 10.05 -6.44 10.15
CA SER A 113 8.66 -6.40 10.63
C SER A 113 8.14 -4.97 10.67
N ALA A 114 6.82 -4.81 10.50
CA ALA A 114 6.21 -3.49 10.58
C ALA A 114 4.87 -3.51 11.31
N ALA A 115 4.54 -2.41 11.96
CA ALA A 115 3.20 -2.11 12.43
C ALA A 115 2.42 -1.42 11.30
N SER A 116 1.14 -1.75 11.17
CA SER A 116 0.22 -1.15 10.20
C SER A 116 -1.10 -0.78 10.85
N GLN A 117 -1.71 0.29 10.36
CA GLN A 117 -3.09 0.66 10.63
C GLN A 117 -3.68 1.24 9.35
N GLY A 118 -5.00 1.16 9.18
CA GLY A 118 -5.61 1.72 8.00
C GLY A 118 -7.12 1.62 7.95
N GLN A 119 -7.66 2.36 6.99
CA GLN A 119 -9.07 2.40 6.67
C GLN A 119 -9.23 2.48 5.16
N LEU A 120 -10.05 1.58 4.60
CA LEU A 120 -10.42 1.56 3.19
C LEU A 120 -11.94 1.59 3.06
N THR A 121 -12.43 2.44 2.16
CA THR A 121 -13.83 2.48 1.73
C THR A 121 -13.92 2.01 0.29
N PHE A 122 -14.85 1.10 0.02
CA PHE A 122 -15.15 0.57 -1.30
C PHE A 122 -16.59 0.93 -1.63
N ASP A 123 -16.81 1.45 -2.82
CA ASP A 123 -18.14 1.71 -3.38
C ASP A 123 -18.11 1.45 -4.90
N ALA A 124 -19.21 1.70 -5.59
CA ALA A 124 -19.31 1.47 -7.04
C ALA A 124 -18.30 2.30 -7.86
N SER A 125 -17.75 3.39 -7.31
CA SER A 125 -16.75 4.21 -8.00
C SER A 125 -15.35 3.65 -7.87
N GLY A 126 -15.04 2.95 -6.79
CA GLY A 126 -13.69 2.47 -6.52
C GLY A 126 -13.38 2.30 -5.04
N ILE A 127 -12.09 2.38 -4.74
CA ILE A 127 -11.48 2.24 -3.42
C ILE A 127 -10.85 3.58 -3.05
N ARG A 128 -11.02 4.00 -1.79
CA ARG A 128 -10.35 5.18 -1.23
C ARG A 128 -10.00 4.96 0.23
N GLY A 129 -8.96 5.63 0.72
CA GLY A 129 -8.60 5.53 2.13
C GLY A 129 -7.15 5.89 2.41
N GLU A 130 -6.66 5.38 3.53
CA GLU A 130 -5.31 5.61 4.02
C GLU A 130 -4.77 4.39 4.76
N VAL A 131 -3.47 4.19 4.65
CA VAL A 131 -2.74 3.13 5.35
C VAL A 131 -1.44 3.73 5.86
N THR A 132 -1.12 3.50 7.13
CA THR A 132 0.22 3.77 7.64
C THR A 132 0.96 2.47 7.90
N LEU A 133 2.27 2.49 7.66
CA LEU A 133 3.18 1.38 7.93
C LEU A 133 4.44 1.92 8.59
N THR A 134 4.82 1.36 9.74
CA THR A 134 6.05 1.72 10.45
C THR A 134 6.86 0.46 10.72
N GLY A 135 8.00 0.36 10.04
CA GLY A 135 8.89 -0.79 10.06
C GLY A 135 10.12 -0.60 10.90
N GLN A 136 10.54 -1.66 11.59
CA GLN A 136 11.79 -1.78 12.33
C GLN A 136 12.60 -2.97 11.82
N ASP A 137 13.93 -2.88 11.97
CA ASP A 137 14.87 -3.89 11.48
C ASP A 137 14.62 -4.26 10.00
N ILE A 138 14.29 -3.23 9.22
CA ILE A 138 13.93 -3.36 7.81
C ILE A 138 15.20 -3.57 7.02
N ARG A 139 15.32 -4.75 6.44
CA ARG A 139 16.41 -5.12 5.55
C ARG A 139 15.97 -4.82 4.13
N THR A 140 16.67 -3.91 3.47
CA THR A 140 16.38 -3.50 2.09
C THR A 140 17.59 -3.70 1.20
N GLY A 141 17.34 -4.00 -0.07
CA GLY A 141 18.34 -3.89 -1.13
C GLY A 141 18.15 -2.57 -1.83
N LEU A 142 19.11 -1.66 -1.70
CA LEU A 142 19.13 -0.39 -2.43
C LEU A 142 20.28 -0.43 -3.43
N LEU A 143 19.98 -0.44 -4.73
CA LEU A 143 21.00 -0.48 -5.80
C LEU A 143 22.04 -1.59 -5.57
N ASP A 144 21.55 -2.79 -5.25
CA ASP A 144 22.33 -4.01 -4.97
C ASP A 144 23.22 -3.96 -3.71
N THR A 145 23.05 -2.94 -2.88
CA THR A 145 23.61 -2.91 -1.52
C THR A 145 22.54 -3.24 -0.50
N GLU A 146 22.81 -4.22 0.36
CA GLU A 146 21.94 -4.50 1.49
C GLU A 146 22.17 -3.48 2.61
N VAL A 147 21.08 -2.91 3.12
CA VAL A 147 21.09 -1.91 4.19
C VAL A 147 20.01 -2.24 5.21
N LEU A 148 20.31 -2.00 6.48
CA LEU A 148 19.39 -2.17 7.60
C LEU A 148 18.89 -0.81 8.07
N GLY A 149 17.62 -0.73 8.46
CA GLY A 149 17.04 0.53 8.85
C GLY A 149 15.61 0.45 9.39
N THR A 150 14.97 1.61 9.44
CA THR A 150 13.56 1.77 9.76
C THR A 150 12.82 2.43 8.61
N LEU A 151 11.56 2.09 8.42
CA LEU A 151 10.71 2.58 7.34
C LEU A 151 9.46 3.22 7.93
N SER A 152 9.02 4.34 7.38
CA SER A 152 7.68 4.89 7.63
C SER A 152 7.03 5.21 6.30
N LEU A 153 5.79 4.76 6.11
CA LEU A 153 4.98 5.01 4.93
C LEU A 153 3.60 5.50 5.38
N GLU A 154 3.22 6.69 4.93
CA GLU A 154 1.86 7.19 4.93
C GLU A 154 1.33 7.07 3.50
N LEU A 155 0.56 6.02 3.25
CA LEU A 155 -0.05 5.77 1.95
C LEU A 155 -1.42 6.44 1.92
N LEU A 156 -1.57 7.46 1.09
CA LEU A 156 -2.86 8.02 0.76
C LEU A 156 -3.37 7.33 -0.50
N LEU A 157 -4.61 6.88 -0.46
CA LEU A 157 -5.32 6.32 -1.60
C LEU A 157 -6.53 7.21 -1.93
N PRO A 158 -6.33 8.37 -2.59
CA PRO A 158 -7.45 9.17 -3.06
C PRO A 158 -8.44 8.37 -3.90
N HIS A 159 -7.93 7.48 -4.76
CA HIS A 159 -8.77 6.64 -5.61
C HIS A 159 -8.00 5.44 -6.19
N ALA A 160 -8.65 4.28 -6.23
CA ALA A 160 -8.29 3.17 -7.12
C ALA A 160 -9.56 2.56 -7.73
N SER A 161 -9.51 2.20 -9.00
CA SER A 161 -10.63 1.51 -9.65
C SER A 161 -10.66 0.03 -9.26
N LEU A 162 -11.86 -0.54 -9.16
CA LEU A 162 -12.04 -1.96 -8.80
C LEU A 162 -11.48 -2.93 -9.86
N ASP A 163 -11.39 -2.48 -11.12
CA ASP A 163 -10.82 -3.23 -12.24
C ASP A 163 -9.30 -3.08 -12.36
N GLY A 164 -8.65 -2.33 -11.46
CA GLY A 164 -7.21 -2.09 -11.48
C GLY A 164 -6.71 -1.19 -12.61
N SER A 165 -7.61 -0.56 -13.38
CA SER A 165 -7.25 0.36 -14.47
C SER A 165 -6.69 1.70 -14.00
N LEU A 166 -6.98 2.14 -12.77
CA LEU A 166 -6.51 3.41 -12.22
C LEU A 166 -6.09 3.23 -10.75
N LEU A 167 -4.94 3.80 -10.41
CA LEU A 167 -4.43 3.89 -9.04
C LEU A 167 -3.85 5.30 -8.82
N ASP A 168 -4.41 6.06 -7.89
CA ASP A 168 -3.91 7.35 -7.45
C ASP A 168 -3.39 7.22 -6.00
N LEU A 169 -2.09 7.48 -5.82
CA LEU A 169 -1.38 7.48 -4.54
C LEU A 169 -0.83 8.87 -4.19
N SER A 170 -1.35 9.92 -4.85
CA SER A 170 -0.88 11.29 -4.67
C SER A 170 -1.06 11.76 -3.22
N GLY A 171 -0.06 12.46 -2.70
CA GLY A 171 0.05 12.91 -1.31
C GLY A 171 0.72 11.91 -0.37
N SER A 172 1.04 10.70 -0.83
CA SER A 172 1.74 9.69 -0.01
C SER A 172 3.14 10.15 0.40
N ARG A 173 3.55 9.77 1.61
CA ARG A 173 4.86 10.09 2.18
C ARG A 173 5.62 8.84 2.55
N PHE A 174 6.91 8.85 2.27
CA PHE A 174 7.81 7.77 2.59
C PHE A 174 9.04 8.32 3.31
N THR A 175 9.42 7.69 4.41
CA THR A 175 10.67 7.96 5.12
C THR A 175 11.42 6.66 5.30
N LEU A 176 12.70 6.67 4.93
CA LEU A 176 13.63 5.57 5.14
C LEU A 176 14.81 6.10 5.93
N GLU A 177 15.06 5.49 7.08
CA GLU A 177 16.26 5.74 7.87
C GLU A 177 17.13 4.49 7.81
N MET A 178 18.37 4.62 7.39
CA MET A 178 19.31 3.50 7.26
C MET A 178 20.55 3.78 8.08
N ASP A 179 21.12 2.75 8.67
CA ASP A 179 22.43 2.86 9.30
C ASP A 179 23.51 2.68 8.22
N ASP A 180 24.38 3.68 8.06
CA ASP A 180 25.52 3.55 7.15
C ASP A 180 26.65 2.79 7.85
N ALA A 181 26.89 1.55 7.38
CA ALA A 181 27.83 0.62 7.98
C ALA A 181 29.28 1.15 8.03
N ASP A 182 29.65 2.05 7.11
CA ASP A 182 31.02 2.57 7.02
C ASP A 182 31.26 3.80 7.90
N GLU A 183 30.21 4.55 8.26
CA GLU A 183 30.36 5.88 8.87
C GLU A 183 29.69 6.04 10.25
N ALA A 184 29.08 4.98 10.81
CA ALA A 184 28.33 5.01 12.09
C ALA A 184 27.30 6.16 12.16
N GLN A 185 26.73 6.52 11.01
CA GLN A 185 25.86 7.67 10.84
C GLN A 185 24.59 7.25 10.10
N ARG A 186 23.47 7.83 10.50
CA ARG A 186 22.15 7.50 9.96
C ARG A 186 21.86 8.33 8.72
N LEU A 187 21.47 7.64 7.64
CA LEU A 187 21.00 8.22 6.39
C LEU A 187 19.47 8.30 6.43
N THR A 188 18.92 9.50 6.37
CA THR A 188 17.47 9.68 6.27
C THR A 188 17.09 10.19 4.89
N THR A 189 16.21 9.44 4.23
CA THR A 189 15.57 9.80 2.97
C THR A 189 14.10 10.05 3.22
N ARG A 190 13.59 11.20 2.77
CA ARG A 190 12.16 11.55 2.81
C ARG A 190 11.68 11.79 1.39
N LEU A 191 10.55 11.20 1.03
CA LEU A 191 9.91 11.36 -0.27
C LEU A 191 8.44 11.74 -0.06
N LEU A 192 7.97 12.67 -0.89
CA LEU A 192 6.57 13.07 -1.02
C LEU A 192 6.16 12.87 -2.49
N ALA A 193 5.20 11.99 -2.72
CA ALA A 193 4.56 11.85 -4.01
C ALA A 193 3.55 12.98 -4.20
N ARG A 194 3.99 14.15 -4.69
CA ARG A 194 3.06 15.26 -5.02
C ARG A 194 2.00 14.81 -6.02
N GLN A 195 2.40 13.98 -6.97
CA GLN A 195 1.52 13.26 -7.88
C GLN A 195 2.02 11.83 -8.03
N ALA A 196 1.15 10.84 -7.92
CA ALA A 196 1.47 9.44 -8.20
C ALA A 196 0.24 8.77 -8.80
N ARG A 197 0.08 8.87 -10.11
CA ARG A 197 -1.04 8.30 -10.85
C ARG A 197 -0.56 7.22 -11.79
N PHE A 198 -1.20 6.07 -11.71
CA PHE A 198 -0.89 4.92 -12.53
C PHE A 198 -2.15 4.47 -13.27
N THR A 199 -2.03 4.30 -14.58
CA THR A 199 -3.10 3.76 -15.43
C THR A 199 -2.67 2.38 -15.93
N HIS A 200 -3.50 1.36 -15.71
CA HIS A 200 -3.18 -0.05 -15.92
C HIS A 200 -1.81 -0.45 -15.34
N PRO A 201 -1.51 -0.13 -14.05
CA PRO A 201 -0.20 -0.36 -13.44
C PRO A 201 0.33 -1.79 -13.57
N PHE A 202 -0.57 -2.77 -13.68
CA PHE A 202 -0.23 -4.19 -13.71
C PHE A 202 -0.26 -4.80 -15.13
N GLY A 203 -0.44 -4.00 -16.18
CA GLY A 203 -0.26 -4.44 -17.58
C GLY A 203 -1.25 -5.52 -18.08
N GLY A 204 -2.43 -5.64 -17.47
CA GLY A 204 -3.47 -6.59 -17.89
C GLY A 204 -4.05 -6.29 -19.28
N ASP A 205 -4.45 -7.34 -20.01
CA ASP A 205 -5.23 -7.27 -21.25
C ASP A 205 -4.61 -6.48 -22.42
N GLY A 206 -3.28 -6.48 -22.54
CA GLY A 206 -2.56 -5.79 -23.63
C GLY A 206 -2.58 -4.26 -23.50
N GLN A 207 -3.01 -3.74 -22.36
CA GLN A 207 -2.92 -2.31 -22.03
C GLN A 207 -1.47 -1.95 -21.71
N VAL A 208 -1.03 -0.81 -22.23
CA VAL A 208 0.30 -0.27 -21.93
C VAL A 208 0.19 0.52 -20.61
N PRO A 209 0.98 0.15 -19.58
CA PRO A 209 1.01 0.89 -18.32
C PRO A 209 1.34 2.37 -18.56
N ARG A 210 0.73 3.27 -17.80
CA ARG A 210 1.13 4.69 -17.77
C ARG A 210 1.39 5.14 -16.36
N THR A 211 2.44 5.92 -16.17
CA THR A 211 2.85 6.42 -14.86
C THR A 211 3.08 7.91 -14.95
N GLN A 212 2.38 8.67 -14.10
CA GLN A 212 2.62 10.10 -13.89
C GLN A 212 3.02 10.30 -12.43
N LEU A 213 4.29 10.58 -12.22
CA LEU A 213 4.89 10.61 -10.90
C LEU A 213 5.71 11.90 -10.73
N VAL A 214 5.25 12.78 -9.84
CA VAL A 214 5.98 13.96 -9.39
C VAL A 214 6.39 13.74 -7.94
N LEU A 215 7.69 13.61 -7.71
CA LEU A 215 8.28 13.36 -6.40
C LEU A 215 9.07 14.58 -5.95
N ASP A 216 8.83 15.00 -4.71
CA ASP A 216 9.76 15.83 -3.96
C ASP A 216 10.45 14.97 -2.93
N GLY A 217 11.73 15.20 -2.68
CA GLY A 217 12.46 14.44 -1.70
C GLY A 217 13.62 15.20 -1.11
N SER A 218 14.07 14.71 0.04
CA SER A 218 15.32 15.13 0.65
C SER A 218 16.10 13.92 1.11
N VAL A 219 17.41 14.07 1.06
CA VAL A 219 18.33 13.12 1.67
C VAL A 219 19.26 13.91 2.55
N ASP A 220 19.32 13.57 3.83
CA ASP A 220 20.10 14.34 4.80
C ASP A 220 21.62 14.22 4.53
N ARG A 221 22.04 13.21 3.75
CA ARG A 221 23.44 12.96 3.36
C ARG A 221 23.61 12.34 1.97
N LEU A 222 24.43 12.95 1.13
CA LEU A 222 24.73 12.47 -0.23
C LEU A 222 25.91 11.52 -0.33
N GLY A 223 26.66 11.29 0.76
CA GLY A 223 27.87 10.46 0.74
C GLY A 223 27.65 9.02 0.29
N PHE A 224 26.44 8.47 0.47
CA PHE A 224 26.12 7.13 -0.03
C PHE A 224 26.21 7.03 -1.57
N LEU A 225 25.99 8.15 -2.30
CA LEU A 225 26.11 8.20 -3.76
C LEU A 225 27.56 8.01 -4.23
N ASP A 226 28.57 8.19 -3.37
CA ASP A 226 29.96 7.97 -3.74
C ASP A 226 30.23 6.51 -4.13
N ARG A 227 29.43 5.57 -3.62
CA ARG A 227 29.46 4.15 -4.03
C ARG A 227 28.97 3.95 -5.48
N LEU A 228 28.15 4.87 -5.98
CA LEU A 228 27.55 4.83 -7.31
C LEU A 228 28.36 5.63 -8.33
N LEU A 229 29.23 6.54 -7.87
CA LEU A 229 30.09 7.31 -8.75
C LEU A 229 31.32 6.49 -9.17
N PRO A 230 31.67 6.46 -10.47
CA PRO A 230 32.93 5.87 -10.90
C PRO A 230 34.10 6.52 -10.15
N ARG A 231 34.95 5.70 -9.50
CA ARG A 231 36.15 6.15 -8.77
C ARG A 231 37.08 7.05 -9.60
N ALA A 232 36.95 6.99 -10.92
CA ALA A 232 37.73 7.75 -11.89
C ALA A 232 37.55 9.28 -11.81
N HIS A 233 36.51 9.79 -11.14
CA HIS A 233 36.19 11.22 -11.16
C HIS A 233 36.74 12.03 -9.98
N GLY A 234 37.37 11.41 -8.99
CA GLY A 234 38.00 12.12 -7.85
C GLY A 234 37.02 13.00 -7.06
N LEU A 235 35.72 12.68 -7.11
CA LEU A 235 34.63 13.48 -6.56
C LEU A 235 34.04 12.73 -5.36
N THR A 236 33.87 13.45 -4.24
CA THR A 236 33.20 12.95 -3.03
C THR A 236 32.05 13.89 -2.70
N LEU A 237 30.84 13.34 -2.54
CA LEU A 237 29.63 14.05 -2.23
C LEU A 237 29.42 14.11 -0.70
N ARG A 238 29.17 15.30 -0.17
CA ARG A 238 28.91 15.52 1.26
C ARG A 238 27.76 16.50 1.47
N GLY A 239 27.08 16.38 2.60
CA GLY A 239 25.96 17.25 2.98
C GLY A 239 24.61 16.73 2.50
N ALA A 240 23.56 17.52 2.70
CA ALA A 240 22.19 17.17 2.34
C ALA A 240 21.87 17.52 0.88
N GLY A 241 20.93 16.78 0.29
CA GLY A 241 20.40 17.04 -1.04
C GLY A 241 18.88 17.18 -1.05
N GLN A 242 18.38 17.92 -2.02
CA GLN A 242 16.98 17.92 -2.41
C GLN A 242 16.86 17.17 -3.73
N LEU A 243 15.79 16.40 -3.88
CA LEU A 243 15.44 15.68 -5.08
C LEU A 243 14.09 16.22 -5.56
N GLN A 244 14.01 16.55 -6.84
CA GLN A 244 12.74 16.71 -7.51
C GLN A 244 12.79 15.85 -8.77
N ALA A 245 11.78 15.02 -8.95
CA ALA A 245 11.65 14.18 -10.13
C ALA A 245 10.25 14.33 -10.72
N ASP A 246 10.20 14.46 -12.04
CA ASP A 246 8.97 14.37 -12.83
C ASP A 246 9.17 13.21 -13.81
N LEU A 247 8.23 12.28 -13.78
CA LEU A 247 8.28 11.05 -14.54
C LEU A 247 6.92 10.81 -15.18
N ASP A 248 6.88 10.94 -16.50
CA ASP A 248 5.75 10.56 -17.35
C ASP A 248 6.20 9.39 -18.23
N LEU A 249 5.69 8.19 -17.96
CA LEU A 249 6.05 6.96 -18.67
C LEU A 249 4.86 6.38 -19.42
N ILE A 250 5.16 5.82 -20.60
CA ILE A 250 4.27 4.92 -21.36
C ILE A 250 5.02 3.59 -21.49
N GLY A 251 4.50 2.55 -20.83
CA GLY A 251 5.20 1.29 -20.62
C GLY A 251 6.42 1.50 -19.76
N HIS A 252 7.60 1.28 -20.33
CA HIS A 252 8.89 1.52 -19.68
C HIS A 252 9.65 2.70 -20.29
N GLU A 253 9.05 3.42 -21.24
CA GLU A 253 9.68 4.51 -21.96
C GLU A 253 9.15 5.88 -21.50
N PRO A 254 10.00 6.91 -21.44
CA PRO A 254 9.55 8.28 -21.25
C PRO A 254 8.53 8.68 -22.32
N SER A 255 7.47 9.34 -21.89
CA SER A 255 6.49 9.96 -22.77
C SER A 255 7.21 10.95 -23.70
N PRO A 256 6.89 10.98 -25.01
CA PRO A 256 7.52 11.91 -25.96
C PRO A 256 7.22 13.40 -25.64
N ALA A 257 6.31 13.67 -24.70
CA ALA A 257 6.01 15.00 -24.18
C ALA A 257 6.76 15.35 -22.87
N ALA A 258 7.54 14.44 -22.29
CA ALA A 258 8.35 14.70 -21.10
C ALA A 258 9.41 15.77 -21.40
N ARG A 259 9.47 16.80 -20.56
CA ARG A 259 10.40 17.94 -20.67
C ARG A 259 11.45 17.91 -19.59
#